data_AF-A0A8J5VMU6-F1
#
_entry.id   AF-A0A8J5VMU6-F1
#
_cell.length_a   1.000
_cell.length_b   1.000
_cell.length_c   1.000
_cell.angle_alpha   90.00
_cell.angle_beta   90.00
_cell.angle_gamma   90.00
#
_symmetry.space_group_name_H-M   'P 1'
#
loop_
_entity.id
_entity.type
_entity.pdbx_description
1 polymer ?
#
loop_
_entity_poly.entity_id
_entity_poly.type
_entity_poly.pdbx_seq_one_letter_code
_entity_poly.pdbx_strand_id
1 'polypeptide(L)'
;MAEKEEGTKQAERAAEAQAEADEEVEVKFRLFDGSDIGPVRCNAVATTVATLKDRVVAEWPKDKTVVPKTANDIKLISGGKILENDKNVAQCRAPFGDLPSTAITMHVVVQPSSAKSKPDKKADKSPKTTRCSCSIL
;
A
#
# COMPACT_ATOMS: atom_id res chain seq x y z
N MET A 1 22.86 -21.90 -40.69
CA MET A 1 22.77 -20.46 -40.38
C MET A 1 21.32 -20.13 -40.11
N ALA A 2 20.93 -19.92 -38.85
CA ALA A 2 19.66 -19.27 -38.47
C ALA A 2 19.67 -19.05 -36.95
N GLU A 3 20.48 -18.09 -36.51
CA GLU A 3 20.30 -17.42 -35.21
C GLU A 3 19.73 -16.02 -35.50
N LYS A 4 18.93 -15.53 -34.55
CA LYS A 4 18.35 -14.18 -34.40
C LYS A 4 16.91 -13.98 -34.88
N GLU A 5 15.98 -14.26 -33.95
CA GLU A 5 14.76 -13.47 -33.77
C GLU A 5 14.53 -13.19 -32.26
N GLU A 6 15.57 -12.69 -31.59
CA GLU A 6 15.43 -11.95 -30.33
C GLU A 6 15.59 -10.47 -30.64
N GLY A 7 14.62 -9.63 -30.28
CA GLY A 7 14.90 -8.19 -30.16
C GLY A 7 13.74 -7.23 -30.29
N THR A 8 12.70 -7.52 -31.08
CA THR A 8 11.81 -6.43 -31.54
C THR A 8 10.45 -6.34 -30.83
N LYS A 9 10.13 -7.21 -29.87
CA LYS A 9 8.87 -7.09 -29.08
C LYS A 9 9.03 -6.41 -27.72
N GLN A 10 10.26 -6.13 -27.30
CA GLN A 10 10.54 -5.61 -25.96
C GLN A 10 10.71 -4.08 -25.92
N ALA A 11 10.93 -3.43 -27.06
CA ALA A 11 11.16 -2.00 -27.15
C ALA A 11 9.86 -1.16 -27.23
N GLU A 12 8.78 -1.68 -27.82
CA GLU A 12 7.53 -0.92 -27.98
C GLU A 12 6.73 -0.83 -26.67
N ARG A 13 6.82 -1.87 -25.81
CA ARG A 13 6.22 -1.87 -24.47
C ARG A 13 6.94 -0.93 -23.48
N ALA A 14 8.14 -0.46 -23.83
CA ALA A 14 8.91 0.49 -23.00
C ALA A 14 8.47 1.95 -23.23
N ALA A 15 7.89 2.28 -24.39
CA ALA A 15 7.53 3.66 -24.73
C ALA A 15 6.18 4.10 -24.13
N GLU A 16 5.16 3.23 -24.08
CA GLU A 16 3.92 3.52 -23.35
C GLU A 16 4.13 3.54 -21.82
N ALA A 17 5.12 2.79 -21.32
CA ALA A 17 5.55 2.87 -19.93
C ALA A 17 6.26 4.21 -19.58
N GLN A 18 6.66 5.02 -20.58
CA GLN A 18 7.37 6.29 -20.36
C GLN A 18 6.44 7.52 -20.29
N ALA A 19 5.18 7.42 -20.71
CA ALA A 19 4.21 8.52 -20.58
C ALA A 19 3.37 8.42 -19.29
N GLU A 20 3.18 7.21 -18.75
CA GLU A 20 2.58 6.97 -17.43
C GLU A 20 3.63 6.96 -16.28
N ALA A 21 4.92 7.12 -16.62
CA ALA A 21 6.03 7.14 -15.67
C ALA A 21 6.24 8.48 -14.93
N ASP A 22 5.34 9.46 -15.04
CA ASP A 22 5.43 10.72 -14.28
C ASP A 22 4.14 11.06 -13.51
N GLU A 23 3.30 10.06 -13.20
CA GLU A 23 2.23 10.28 -12.22
C GLU A 23 2.85 10.32 -10.80
N GLU A 24 3.40 11.49 -10.43
CA GLU A 24 3.87 11.74 -9.08
C GLU A 24 2.67 11.89 -8.14
N VAL A 25 2.66 11.10 -7.08
CA VAL A 25 1.65 11.12 -6.04
C VAL A 25 2.28 11.30 -4.67
N GLU A 26 1.61 12.06 -3.83
CA GLU A 26 1.92 12.28 -2.44
C GLU A 26 1.17 11.27 -1.58
N VAL A 27 1.90 10.33 -1.00
CA VAL A 27 1.36 9.31 -0.11
C VAL A 27 1.55 9.73 1.34
N LYS A 28 0.46 9.77 2.09
CA LYS A 28 0.43 10.04 3.53
C LYS A 28 0.03 8.78 4.28
N PHE A 29 0.71 8.51 5.38
CA PHE A 29 0.50 7.30 6.18
C PHE A 29 -0.14 7.62 7.51
N ARG A 30 -1.42 7.29 7.67
CA ARG A 30 -2.15 7.48 8.93
C ARG A 30 -1.90 6.33 9.89
N LEU A 31 -1.45 6.64 11.10
CA LEU A 31 -1.21 5.68 12.18
C LEU A 31 -2.46 5.43 13.02
N PHE A 32 -2.39 4.42 13.89
CA PHE A 32 -3.49 4.00 14.77
C PHE A 32 -3.94 5.08 15.77
N ASP A 33 -3.05 6.02 16.12
CA ASP A 33 -3.35 7.11 17.04
C ASP A 33 -3.90 8.37 16.33
N GLY A 34 -4.02 8.33 14.99
CA GLY A 34 -4.45 9.47 14.19
C GLY A 34 -3.32 10.40 13.75
N SER A 35 -2.10 10.24 14.28
CA SER A 35 -0.89 10.87 13.71
C SER A 35 -0.64 10.39 12.29
N ASP A 36 0.01 11.22 11.49
CA ASP A 36 0.31 10.91 10.11
C ASP A 36 1.83 11.01 9.85
N ILE A 37 2.40 10.06 9.11
CA ILE A 37 3.78 10.07 8.60
C ILE A 37 3.76 10.49 7.13
N GLY A 38 4.67 11.37 6.71
CA GLY A 38 4.70 11.93 5.37
C GLY A 38 4.06 13.33 5.29
N PRO A 39 3.90 13.91 4.08
CA PRO A 39 3.70 13.23 2.80
C PRO A 39 4.99 12.75 2.12
N VAL A 40 4.90 11.60 1.46
CA VAL A 40 5.97 10.99 0.67
C VAL A 40 5.64 11.14 -0.81
N ARG A 41 6.46 11.89 -1.53
CA ARG A 41 6.39 11.97 -3.00
C ARG A 41 6.99 10.72 -3.61
N CYS A 42 6.20 10.08 -4.45
CA CYS A 42 6.61 8.86 -5.14
C CYS A 42 5.85 8.71 -6.44
N ASN A 43 6.46 8.03 -7.39
CA ASN A 43 5.83 7.75 -8.66
C ASN A 43 4.81 6.60 -8.51
N ALA A 44 3.57 6.80 -8.97
CA ALA A 44 2.48 5.86 -8.76
C ALA A 44 2.71 4.50 -9.42
N VAL A 45 3.37 4.49 -10.58
CA VAL A 45 3.59 3.28 -11.39
C VAL A 45 4.89 2.58 -10.99
N ALA A 46 5.96 3.34 -10.72
CA ALA A 46 7.26 2.77 -10.36
C ALA A 46 7.33 2.29 -8.91
N THR A 47 6.54 2.89 -8.01
CA THR A 47 6.59 2.57 -6.57
C THR A 47 5.65 1.44 -6.23
N THR A 48 6.18 0.40 -5.60
CA THR A 48 5.39 -0.72 -5.08
C THR A 48 5.01 -0.51 -3.63
N VAL A 49 3.98 -1.21 -3.18
CA VAL A 49 3.54 -1.23 -1.78
C VAL A 49 4.65 -1.73 -0.86
N ALA A 50 5.51 -2.65 -1.31
CA ALA A 50 6.66 -3.13 -0.55
C ALA A 50 7.62 -1.98 -0.19
N THR A 51 7.95 -1.13 -1.17
CA THR A 51 8.82 0.04 -0.97
C THR A 51 8.18 1.06 -0.02
N LEU A 52 6.86 1.27 -0.12
CA LEU A 52 6.15 2.15 0.82
C LEU A 52 6.20 1.61 2.25
N LYS A 53 6.02 0.30 2.46
CA LYS A 53 6.11 -0.30 3.79
C LYS A 53 7.51 -0.14 4.38
N ASP A 54 8.55 -0.32 3.57
CA ASP A 54 9.93 -0.11 4.01
C ASP A 54 10.18 1.34 4.45
N ARG A 55 9.69 2.31 3.65
CA ARG A 55 9.73 3.74 4.03
C ARG A 55 9.01 4.02 5.34
N VAL A 56 7.85 3.41 5.56
CA VAL A 56 7.10 3.57 6.82
C VAL A 56 7.87 2.99 8.01
N VAL A 57 8.57 1.86 7.85
CA VAL A 57 9.45 1.32 8.91
C VAL A 57 10.60 2.29 9.21
N ALA A 58 11.22 2.86 8.18
CA ALA A 58 12.36 3.77 8.32
C ALA A 58 11.96 5.09 9.00
N GLU A 59 10.84 5.68 8.58
CA GLU A 59 10.30 6.94 9.11
C GLU A 59 9.41 6.74 10.34
N TRP A 60 9.44 5.55 10.95
CA TRP A 60 8.55 5.24 12.07
C TRP A 60 8.91 6.09 13.30
N PRO A 61 7.93 6.80 13.90
CA PRO A 61 8.17 7.60 15.10
C PRO A 61 8.60 6.70 16.28
N LYS A 62 9.74 7.06 16.90
CA LYS A 62 10.36 6.28 17.99
C LYS A 62 9.58 6.33 19.31
N ASP A 63 8.70 7.32 19.45
CA ASP A 63 7.91 7.55 20.66
C ASP A 63 6.62 6.71 20.74
N LYS A 64 6.39 5.80 19.78
CA LYS A 64 5.19 4.94 19.77
C LYS A 64 5.44 3.62 20.49
N THR A 65 4.42 3.15 21.20
CA THR A 65 4.44 1.87 21.94
C THR A 65 4.51 0.65 21.02
N VAL A 66 4.01 0.76 19.79
CA VAL A 66 4.03 -0.30 18.79
C VAL A 66 5.03 0.10 17.70
N VAL A 67 6.11 -0.67 17.58
CA VAL A 67 7.16 -0.47 16.59
C VAL A 67 7.21 -1.68 15.65
N PRO A 68 7.00 -1.51 14.34
CA PRO A 68 7.14 -2.59 13.37
C PRO A 68 8.62 -3.00 13.30
N LYS A 69 8.90 -4.32 13.33
CA LYS A 69 10.28 -4.81 13.20
C LYS A 69 10.71 -4.94 11.74
N THR A 70 9.74 -5.20 10.87
CA THR A 70 9.98 -5.42 9.44
C THR A 70 8.76 -4.98 8.64
N ALA A 71 8.93 -4.69 7.35
CA ALA A 71 7.84 -4.35 6.44
C ALA A 71 6.68 -5.38 6.43
N ASN A 72 6.94 -6.65 6.78
CA ASN A 72 5.91 -7.69 6.92
C ASN A 72 4.95 -7.47 8.10
N ASP A 73 5.41 -6.81 9.16
CA ASP A 73 4.55 -6.46 10.29
C ASP A 73 3.62 -5.30 9.95
N ILE A 74 3.77 -4.67 8.78
CA ILE A 74 2.98 -3.54 8.31
C ILE A 74 1.94 -3.97 7.29
N LYS A 75 0.69 -3.58 7.54
CA LYS A 75 -0.40 -3.63 6.58
C LYS A 75 -0.79 -2.22 6.18
N LEU A 76 -0.77 -1.95 4.88
CA LEU A 76 -1.26 -0.70 4.30
C LEU A 76 -2.70 -0.90 3.83
N ILE A 77 -3.57 0.05 4.14
CA ILE A 77 -4.99 0.02 3.79
C ILE A 77 -5.33 1.32 3.06
N SER A 78 -5.86 1.21 1.84
CA SER A 78 -6.33 2.34 1.03
C SER A 78 -7.77 2.08 0.58
N GLY A 79 -8.66 3.06 0.69
CA GLY A 79 -10.06 2.93 0.26
C GLY A 79 -10.80 1.73 0.88
N GLY A 80 -10.43 1.30 2.09
CA GLY A 80 -11.00 0.11 2.75
C GLY A 80 -10.43 -1.24 2.30
N LYS A 81 -9.43 -1.26 1.41
CA LYS A 81 -8.77 -2.47 0.93
C LYS A 81 -7.35 -2.58 1.48
N ILE A 82 -6.98 -3.76 1.98
CA ILE A 82 -5.59 -4.08 2.35
C ILE A 82 -4.76 -4.24 1.07
N LEU A 83 -3.64 -3.53 1.00
CA LEU A 83 -2.74 -3.50 -0.14
C LEU A 83 -1.71 -4.64 -0.06
N GLU A 84 -1.50 -5.29 -1.20
CA GLU A 84 -0.54 -6.37 -1.39
C GLU A 84 0.81 -5.82 -1.87
N ASN A 85 1.91 -6.48 -1.52
CA ASN A 85 3.27 -6.02 -1.79
C ASN A 85 3.58 -5.94 -3.30
N ASP A 86 2.98 -6.84 -4.09
CA ASP A 86 3.17 -6.95 -5.53
C ASP A 86 2.43 -5.88 -6.34
N LYS A 87 1.66 -5.01 -5.67
CA LYS A 87 0.87 -3.95 -6.31
C LYS A 87 1.60 -2.62 -6.30
N ASN A 88 1.28 -1.81 -7.30
CA ASN A 88 1.83 -0.47 -7.48
C ASN A 88 0.85 0.54 -6.86
N VAL A 89 1.35 1.72 -6.50
CA VAL A 89 0.53 2.77 -5.87
C VAL A 89 -0.63 3.21 -6.78
N ALA A 90 -0.43 3.25 -8.10
CA ALA A 90 -1.45 3.55 -9.10
C ALA A 90 -2.67 2.61 -8.98
N GLN A 91 -2.44 1.33 -8.69
CA GLN A 91 -3.49 0.31 -8.54
C GLN A 91 -4.17 0.34 -7.16
N CYS A 92 -3.61 1.08 -6.21
CA CYS A 92 -4.09 1.20 -4.84
C CYS A 92 -5.02 2.41 -4.64
N ARG A 93 -5.21 3.20 -5.69
CA ARG A 93 -6.08 4.36 -5.72
C ARG A 93 -7.55 3.93 -5.63
N ALA A 94 -8.32 4.62 -4.79
CA ALA A 94 -9.74 4.31 -4.63
C ALA A 94 -10.51 4.74 -5.89
N PRO A 95 -11.41 3.91 -6.44
CA PRO A 95 -12.16 4.23 -7.66
C PRO A 95 -13.19 5.36 -7.47
N PHE A 96 -13.57 5.65 -6.22
CA PHE A 96 -14.53 6.71 -5.86
C PHE A 96 -14.04 7.46 -4.62
N GLY A 97 -13.16 8.44 -4.81
CA GLY A 97 -12.63 9.27 -3.73
C GLY A 97 -11.66 10.36 -4.20
N ASP A 98 -11.81 10.80 -5.45
CA ASP A 98 -10.88 11.70 -6.14
C ASP A 98 -11.17 13.17 -5.82
N LEU A 99 -10.35 13.73 -4.94
CA LEU A 99 -10.13 15.15 -4.72
C LEU A 99 -8.69 15.28 -4.21
N PRO A 100 -7.94 16.31 -4.61
CA PRO A 100 -7.26 16.39 -5.92
C PRO A 100 -6.36 15.15 -6.19
N SER A 101 -6.19 14.82 -7.47
CA SER A 101 -5.73 13.53 -7.97
C SER A 101 -4.36 13.04 -7.51
N THR A 102 -3.58 13.90 -6.86
CA THR A 102 -2.18 13.69 -6.49
C THR A 102 -1.94 13.27 -5.04
N ALA A 103 -2.92 13.31 -4.13
CA ALA A 103 -2.70 12.96 -2.72
C ALA A 103 -3.47 11.70 -2.28
N ILE A 104 -2.75 10.70 -1.74
CA ILE A 104 -3.31 9.43 -1.29
C ILE A 104 -3.05 9.25 0.21
N THR A 105 -4.10 9.06 1.01
CA THR A 105 -3.95 8.70 2.43
C THR A 105 -4.11 7.20 2.63
N MET A 106 -3.04 6.53 3.04
CA MET A 106 -3.01 5.11 3.40
C MET A 106 -3.02 4.95 4.92
N HIS A 107 -3.88 4.08 5.43
CA HIS A 107 -3.88 3.72 6.85
C HIS A 107 -2.84 2.62 7.09
N VAL A 108 -2.01 2.83 8.10
CA VAL A 108 -0.99 1.88 8.54
C VAL A 108 -1.49 1.13 9.76
N VAL A 109 -1.47 -0.20 9.66
CA VAL A 109 -1.73 -1.09 10.79
C VAL A 109 -0.48 -1.93 11.03
N VAL A 110 0.08 -1.81 12.24
CA VAL A 110 1.18 -2.67 12.67
C VAL A 110 0.58 -3.90 13.32
N GLN A 111 0.75 -5.05 12.67
CA GLN A 111 0.38 -6.35 13.19
C GLN A 111 1.66 -7.21 13.24
N PRO A 112 2.33 -7.31 14.40
CA PRO A 112 3.49 -8.16 14.55
C PRO A 112 3.16 -9.59 14.16
N SER A 113 3.90 -10.15 13.20
CA SER A 113 3.73 -11.56 12.85
C SER A 113 4.17 -12.41 14.06
N SER A 114 3.21 -13.04 14.72
CA SER A 114 3.49 -13.91 15.86
C SER A 114 4.15 -15.20 15.36
N ALA A 115 5.48 -15.23 15.30
CA ALA A 115 6.22 -16.48 15.21
C ALA A 115 6.09 -17.23 16.55
N LYS A 116 5.04 -18.04 16.70
CA LYS A 116 4.99 -19.13 17.68
C LYS A 116 3.98 -20.21 17.26
N SER A 117 4.53 -21.38 16.97
CA SER A 117 3.98 -22.74 17.09
C SER A 117 2.45 -22.92 17.13
N LYS A 118 1.92 -23.70 16.18
CA LYS A 118 0.63 -24.41 16.30
C LYS A 118 0.66 -25.41 17.48
N PRO A 119 -0.48 -25.87 18.06
CA PRO A 119 -1.81 -26.01 17.44
C PRO A 119 -3.01 -25.45 18.22
N ASP A 120 -4.11 -25.28 17.46
CA ASP A 120 -5.53 -25.31 17.84
C ASP A 120 -6.04 -24.53 19.08
N LYS A 121 -6.70 -23.40 18.80
CA LYS A 121 -8.09 -23.22 19.24
C LYS A 121 -8.85 -22.31 18.29
N LYS A 122 -9.92 -22.86 17.72
CA LYS A 122 -10.88 -22.15 16.89
C LYS A 122 -11.43 -20.92 17.62
N ALA A 123 -11.35 -19.77 16.99
CA ALA A 123 -12.23 -18.65 17.26
C ALA A 123 -12.73 -18.14 15.91
N ASP A 124 -13.78 -18.79 15.41
CA ASP A 124 -14.73 -18.16 14.52
C ASP A 124 -15.25 -16.91 15.24
N LYS A 125 -14.79 -15.74 14.81
CA LYS A 125 -15.53 -14.49 14.95
C LYS A 125 -15.49 -13.82 13.59
N SER A 126 -16.46 -14.20 12.77
CA SER A 126 -16.96 -13.36 11.70
C SER A 126 -16.93 -11.88 12.14
N PRO A 127 -16.39 -10.97 11.32
CA PRO A 127 -16.51 -9.55 11.62
C PRO A 127 -18.00 -9.24 11.57
N LYS A 128 -18.58 -8.95 12.74
CA LYS A 128 -19.91 -8.35 12.82
C LYS A 128 -19.88 -7.13 11.91
N THR A 129 -20.71 -7.16 10.87
CA THR A 129 -20.87 -6.05 9.96
C THR A 129 -21.51 -4.93 10.78
N THR A 130 -20.71 -4.03 11.35
CA THR A 130 -21.24 -2.77 11.85
C THR A 130 -21.61 -1.95 10.63
N ARG A 131 -22.81 -2.18 10.10
CA ARG A 131 -23.38 -1.29 9.09
C ARG A 131 -23.68 0.02 9.80
N CYS A 132 -22.81 1.01 9.57
CA CYS A 132 -23.10 2.39 9.92
C CYS A 132 -24.18 2.88 8.95
N SER A 133 -25.44 2.92 9.41
CA SER A 133 -26.55 3.50 8.67
C SER A 133 -26.53 5.02 8.85
N CYS A 134 -25.77 5.72 8.02
CA CYS A 134 -25.94 7.16 7.86
C CYS A 134 -27.13 7.40 6.92
N SER A 135 -28.27 7.84 7.48
CA SER A 135 -29.33 8.46 6.68
C SER A 135 -29.05 9.97 6.62
N ILE A 136 -29.02 10.53 5.41
CA ILE A 136 -29.04 11.98 5.21
C ILE A 136 -30.50 12.41 5.37
N LEU A 137 -30.75 13.38 6.25
CA LEU A 137 -32.04 14.01 6.51
C LEU A 137 -32.01 15.44 5.96
#